data_AF-A0A7K2NCT4-F1
#
_entry.id   AF-A0A7K2NCT4-F1
#
_cell.length_a   1.000
_cell.length_b   1.000
_cell.length_c   1.000
_cell.angle_alpha   90.00
_cell.angle_beta   90.00
_cell.angle_gamma   90.00
#
_symmetry.space_group_name_H-M   'P 1'
#
loop_
_entity.id
_entity.type
_entity.pdbx_description
1 polymer ?
#
loop_
_entity_poly.entity_id
_entity_poly.type
_entity_poly.pdbx_seq_one_letter_code
_entity_poly.pdbx_strand_id
1 'polypeptide(L)'
;MTTTKGTPPGPDAPRSGGAQAAPAQGPDARSRSSRTAKGWFPPSWPARIRALTEGRLNPVEPRRAATVLLLRDAPGGPQLHLLRRSASMAFGAGAYAYPGGGVDPRDERPVRWAGPEREVWGGLLGLDPVSAQAVVCAAVRETFEESGVLLAGPDASSVVADTSGDGWEADRRALVGRELSFADFLARRDLVLRSDLLGPWARWITPEFEERRYDTWFFLAALPAGQRTRDVSGEADRVAWLSAGAAVAGYDRGELLMMPPTIATLRALLPYATVADAFASCAGRDMTPVLARAELVGDEVVLRWPGHEEFTRHVERGGATDDGAVPGHPHSEDPTTPARGAES
;
A
#
# COMPACT_ATOMS: atom_id res chain seq x y z
N MET A 1 -5.29 69.22 30.99
CA MET A 1 -5.58 68.68 32.32
C MET A 1 -4.74 67.41 32.45
N THR A 2 -3.47 67.47 32.90
CA THR A 2 -3.02 67.27 34.31
C THR A 2 -3.59 65.95 34.88
N THR A 3 -2.84 64.95 35.33
CA THR A 3 -1.54 64.96 36.05
C THR A 3 -0.92 63.55 36.12
N THR A 4 0.40 63.54 36.27
CA THR A 4 1.38 62.44 36.44
C THR A 4 1.49 61.93 37.90
N LYS A 5 2.28 60.85 38.08
CA LYS A 5 2.99 60.30 39.29
C LYS A 5 2.38 59.03 39.90
N GLY A 6 3.12 58.00 40.33
CA GLY A 6 4.56 57.76 40.41
C GLY A 6 4.85 56.55 41.35
N THR A 7 5.83 55.72 41.02
CA THR A 7 6.46 54.70 41.92
C THR A 7 7.39 55.41 42.94
N PRO A 8 7.80 54.80 44.10
CA PRO A 8 9.07 54.04 44.18
C PRO A 8 9.09 52.96 45.35
N PRO A 9 10.23 52.48 45.93
CA PRO A 9 10.75 51.11 45.72
C PRO A 9 11.22 50.33 46.99
N GLY A 10 11.76 49.10 46.78
CA GLY A 10 12.81 48.46 47.61
C GLY A 10 12.49 47.07 48.19
N PRO A 11 13.48 46.29 48.70
CA PRO A 11 14.94 46.40 48.56
C PRO A 11 15.68 45.07 48.19
N ASP A 12 17.00 45.22 48.15
CA ASP A 12 18.15 44.39 47.75
C ASP A 12 18.25 42.88 48.10
N ALA A 13 19.11 42.25 47.29
CA ALA A 13 19.56 40.86 47.26
C ALA A 13 20.46 40.43 48.45
N PRO A 14 20.85 39.13 48.48
CA PRO A 14 22.29 38.88 48.35
C PRO A 14 22.67 37.77 47.36
N ARG A 15 23.91 37.88 46.87
CA ARG A 15 24.64 36.93 46.03
C ARG A 15 25.28 35.81 46.86
N SER A 16 25.33 34.60 46.30
CA SER A 16 26.37 33.58 46.52
C SER A 16 26.42 32.68 45.27
N GLY A 17 27.54 32.60 44.53
CA GLY A 17 28.60 31.62 44.73
C GLY A 17 28.10 30.23 44.31
N GLY A 18 28.36 29.70 43.12
CA GLY A 18 29.67 29.42 42.56
C GLY A 18 29.91 27.90 42.60
N ALA A 19 29.52 27.17 41.55
CA ALA A 19 30.03 25.83 41.25
C ALA A 19 29.86 25.55 39.75
N GLN A 20 30.96 25.67 39.00
CA GLN A 20 31.07 25.17 37.63
C GLN A 20 30.99 23.64 37.67
N ALA A 21 29.91 23.08 37.13
CA ALA A 21 29.85 21.67 36.79
C ALA A 21 30.46 21.48 35.40
N ALA A 22 31.54 20.70 35.32
CA ALA A 22 32.14 20.25 34.07
C ALA A 22 31.11 19.49 33.21
N PRO A 23 31.19 19.58 31.87
CA PRO A 23 30.26 18.86 31.02
C PRO A 23 30.54 17.36 31.14
N ALA A 24 29.54 16.61 31.63
CA ALA A 24 29.55 15.16 31.54
C ALA A 24 29.59 14.79 30.05
N GLN A 25 30.69 14.15 29.65
CA GLN A 25 30.84 13.52 28.35
C GLN A 25 29.75 12.45 28.23
N GLY A 26 28.68 12.79 27.53
CA GLY A 26 27.63 11.83 27.19
C GLY A 26 28.21 10.71 26.32
N PRO A 27 27.76 9.46 26.50
CA PRO A 27 28.29 8.35 25.72
C PRO A 27 28.08 8.59 24.23
N ASP A 28 29.16 8.31 23.49
CA ASP A 28 29.41 8.40 22.06
C ASP A 28 28.15 8.29 21.18
N ALA A 29 27.96 9.27 20.28
CA ALA A 29 26.85 9.35 19.33
C ALA A 29 26.92 8.29 18.19
N ARG A 30 27.72 7.24 18.35
CA ARG A 30 28.03 6.22 17.34
C ARG A 30 27.41 4.84 17.59
N SER A 31 26.36 4.73 18.41
CA SER A 31 25.60 3.47 18.51
C SER A 31 24.09 3.62 18.74
N ARG A 32 23.45 4.61 18.11
CA ARG A 32 21.99 4.54 17.90
C ARG A 32 21.71 3.85 16.58
N SER A 33 22.01 2.56 16.54
CA SER A 33 21.39 1.65 15.56
C SER A 33 19.88 1.87 15.64
N SER A 34 19.33 2.34 14.54
CA SER A 34 17.92 2.68 14.40
C SER A 34 17.08 1.43 14.65
N ARG A 35 16.40 1.36 15.81
CA ARG A 35 15.16 0.57 15.91
C ARG A 35 14.07 1.31 15.13
N THR A 36 14.23 1.41 13.82
CA THR A 36 13.12 1.61 12.90
C THR A 36 12.22 0.39 13.01
N ALA A 37 10.91 0.60 13.13
CA ALA A 37 9.90 -0.45 13.06
C ALA A 37 10.28 -1.41 11.90
N LYS A 38 10.38 -2.71 12.20
CA LYS A 38 10.70 -3.75 11.23
C LYS A 38 9.56 -3.80 10.20
N GLY A 39 9.64 -2.96 9.18
CA GLY A 39 8.71 -2.99 8.05
C GLY A 39 8.90 -4.28 7.24
N TRP A 40 7.93 -4.56 6.39
CA TRP A 40 7.98 -5.67 5.45
C TRP A 40 9.11 -5.43 4.43
N PHE A 41 10.18 -6.24 4.49
CA PHE A 41 11.29 -6.21 3.52
C PHE A 41 11.76 -7.64 3.22
N PRO A 42 11.60 -8.12 1.98
CA PRO A 42 12.12 -9.42 1.56
C PRO A 42 13.65 -9.52 1.71
N PRO A 43 14.18 -10.67 2.19
CA PRO A 43 15.63 -10.88 2.32
C PRO A 43 16.42 -10.80 1.00
N SER A 44 15.76 -10.94 -0.15
CA SER A 44 16.36 -10.89 -1.48
C SER A 44 16.71 -9.47 -1.95
N TRP A 45 16.15 -8.43 -1.32
CA TRP A 45 16.30 -7.04 -1.77
C TRP A 45 17.75 -6.57 -1.91
N PRO A 46 18.64 -6.79 -0.92
CA PRO A 46 20.03 -6.34 -1.04
C PRO A 46 20.75 -6.80 -2.31
N ALA A 47 20.62 -8.09 -2.65
CA ALA A 47 21.27 -8.65 -3.83
C ALA A 47 20.70 -8.09 -5.14
N ARG A 48 19.37 -7.90 -5.19
CA ARG A 48 18.66 -7.39 -6.38
C ARG A 48 18.92 -5.90 -6.61
N ILE A 49 18.98 -5.11 -5.54
CA ILE A 49 19.36 -3.69 -5.57
C ILE A 49 20.77 -3.53 -6.14
N ARG A 50 21.73 -4.35 -5.70
CA ARG A 50 23.09 -4.36 -6.27
C ARG A 50 23.09 -4.75 -7.75
N ALA A 51 22.39 -5.82 -8.12
CA ALA A 51 22.29 -6.25 -9.52
C ALA A 51 21.68 -5.18 -10.44
N LEU A 52 20.65 -4.45 -9.98
CA LEU A 52 20.07 -3.32 -10.70
C LEU A 52 21.09 -2.19 -10.88
N THR A 53 21.77 -1.80 -9.80
CA THR A 53 22.76 -0.70 -9.82
C THR A 53 23.96 -1.01 -10.73
N GLU A 54 24.34 -2.28 -10.83
CA GLU A 54 25.43 -2.76 -11.70
C GLU A 54 24.98 -3.05 -13.14
N GLY A 55 23.72 -2.81 -13.49
CA GLY A 55 23.19 -3.08 -14.84
C GLY A 55 23.05 -4.57 -15.19
N ARG A 56 23.08 -5.46 -14.18
CA ARG A 56 22.93 -6.91 -14.34
C ARG A 56 21.48 -7.38 -14.20
N LEU A 57 20.56 -6.48 -13.86
CA LEU A 57 19.13 -6.76 -13.71
C LEU A 57 18.35 -5.84 -14.64
N ASN A 58 17.57 -6.44 -15.53
CA ASN A 58 16.60 -5.72 -16.37
C ASN A 58 15.27 -5.62 -15.60
N PRO A 59 14.76 -4.42 -15.32
CA PRO A 59 13.49 -4.26 -14.63
C PRO A 59 12.33 -4.90 -15.40
N VAL A 60 11.45 -5.57 -14.67
CA VAL A 60 10.19 -6.09 -15.24
C VAL A 60 9.22 -4.93 -15.46
N GLU A 61 8.48 -4.92 -16.56
CA GLU A 61 7.43 -3.92 -16.79
C GLU A 61 6.33 -4.03 -15.72
N PRO A 62 5.96 -2.95 -15.03
CA PRO A 62 4.94 -3.01 -13.99
C PRO A 62 3.56 -3.30 -14.59
N ARG A 63 2.83 -4.22 -13.97
CA ARG A 63 1.42 -4.47 -14.31
C ARG A 63 0.53 -3.38 -13.71
N ARG A 64 -0.44 -2.88 -14.49
CA ARG A 64 -1.43 -1.92 -13.97
C ARG A 64 -2.28 -2.58 -12.88
N ALA A 65 -2.53 -1.84 -11.81
CA ALA A 65 -3.37 -2.26 -10.69
C ALA A 65 -4.18 -1.09 -10.13
N ALA A 66 -5.28 -1.40 -9.45
CA ALA A 66 -6.10 -0.41 -8.77
C ALA A 66 -6.35 -0.83 -7.33
N THR A 67 -6.45 0.15 -6.43
CA THR A 67 -6.67 -0.09 -5.00
C THR A 67 -7.62 0.96 -4.44
N VAL A 68 -8.57 0.55 -3.59
CA VAL A 68 -9.61 1.43 -3.08
C VAL A 68 -9.56 1.53 -1.55
N LEU A 69 -9.27 2.73 -1.06
CA LEU A 69 -9.45 3.11 0.33
C LEU A 69 -10.93 3.33 0.59
N LEU A 70 -11.62 2.28 1.01
CA LEU A 70 -13.04 2.34 1.34
C LEU A 70 -13.22 2.96 2.74
N LEU A 71 -13.93 4.07 2.79
CA LEU A 71 -14.07 4.96 3.93
C LEU A 71 -15.49 5.00 4.47
N ARG A 72 -15.63 5.25 5.77
CA ARG A 72 -16.90 5.65 6.39
C ARG A 72 -16.65 6.67 7.51
N ASP A 73 -17.60 7.56 7.74
CA ASP A 73 -17.53 8.44 8.90
C ASP A 73 -17.76 7.67 10.20
N ALA A 74 -17.04 8.06 11.25
CA ALA A 74 -17.19 7.53 12.59
C ALA A 74 -16.86 8.61 13.65
N PRO A 75 -17.27 8.42 14.92
CA PRO A 75 -16.79 9.26 16.01
C PRO A 75 -15.25 9.24 16.06
N GLY A 76 -14.62 10.40 15.93
CA GLY A 76 -13.15 10.53 15.90
C GLY A 76 -12.52 10.52 14.50
N GLY A 77 -13.32 10.61 13.44
CA GLY A 77 -12.87 10.80 12.06
C GLY A 77 -13.12 9.59 11.15
N PRO A 78 -12.65 9.63 9.89
CA PRO A 78 -12.87 8.56 8.93
C PRO A 78 -12.25 7.24 9.38
N GLN A 79 -13.02 6.16 9.24
CA GLN A 79 -12.53 4.78 9.34
C GLN A 79 -12.30 4.19 7.96
N LEU A 80 -11.28 3.36 7.85
CA LEU A 80 -10.87 2.66 6.65
C LEU A 80 -11.17 1.17 6.77
N HIS A 81 -11.64 0.59 5.68
CA HIS A 81 -11.71 -0.85 5.52
C HIS A 81 -10.34 -1.41 5.16
N LEU A 82 -9.76 -2.19 6.07
CA LEU A 82 -8.47 -2.85 5.89
C LEU A 82 -8.65 -4.37 5.92
N LEU A 83 -7.95 -5.04 5.03
CA LEU A 83 -7.88 -6.49 4.89
C LEU A 83 -6.49 -6.96 5.32
N ARG A 84 -6.41 -7.97 6.19
CA ARG A 84 -5.14 -8.62 6.51
C ARG A 84 -4.94 -9.80 5.57
N ARG A 85 -3.92 -9.70 4.72
CA ARG A 85 -3.53 -10.74 3.78
C ARG A 85 -3.18 -12.03 4.52
N SER A 86 -3.71 -13.16 4.06
CA SER A 86 -3.41 -14.49 4.58
C SER A 86 -1.91 -14.71 4.72
N ALA A 87 -1.52 -15.36 5.82
CA ALA A 87 -0.12 -15.73 6.08
C ALA A 87 0.47 -16.69 5.02
N SER A 88 -0.37 -17.38 4.24
CA SER A 88 0.07 -18.29 3.18
C SER A 88 0.42 -17.61 1.86
N MET A 89 0.19 -16.29 1.72
CA MET A 89 0.49 -15.59 0.47
C MET A 89 1.99 -15.35 0.25
N ALA A 90 2.45 -15.61 -0.97
CA ALA A 90 3.85 -15.41 -1.36
C ALA A 90 4.31 -13.94 -1.29
N PHE A 91 3.39 -12.97 -1.30
CA PHE A 91 3.68 -11.54 -1.23
C PHE A 91 2.75 -10.83 -0.24
N GLY A 92 3.33 -10.10 0.70
CA GLY A 92 2.60 -9.33 1.70
C GLY A 92 1.85 -10.17 2.75
N ALA A 93 2.27 -11.42 3.02
CA ALA A 93 1.67 -12.25 4.07
C ALA A 93 1.59 -11.52 5.41
N GLY A 94 0.40 -11.53 6.02
CA GLY A 94 0.12 -10.86 7.30
C GLY A 94 0.07 -9.33 7.24
N ALA A 95 0.33 -8.72 6.07
CA ALA A 95 0.25 -7.28 5.90
C ALA A 95 -1.21 -6.83 5.73
N TYR A 96 -1.53 -5.69 6.33
CA TYR A 96 -2.77 -4.98 6.09
C TYR A 96 -2.69 -4.21 4.77
N ALA A 97 -3.74 -4.34 3.98
CA ALA A 97 -3.93 -3.71 2.69
C ALA A 97 -5.39 -3.26 2.54
N TYR A 98 -5.69 -2.61 1.42
CA TYR A 98 -7.05 -2.30 1.01
C TYR A 98 -7.51 -3.29 -0.07
N PRO A 99 -8.82 -3.37 -0.38
CA PRO A 99 -9.29 -4.04 -1.59
C PRO A 99 -8.57 -3.52 -2.83
N GLY A 100 -8.10 -4.42 -3.69
CA GLY A 100 -7.38 -4.02 -4.88
C GLY A 100 -6.62 -5.15 -5.55
N GLY A 101 -6.46 -5.01 -6.85
CA GLY A 101 -5.84 -6.02 -7.68
C GLY A 101 -5.44 -5.51 -9.05
N GLY A 102 -5.02 -6.45 -9.90
CA GLY A 102 -4.54 -6.14 -11.24
C GLY A 102 -5.68 -5.73 -12.17
N VAL A 103 -5.38 -4.85 -13.12
CA VAL A 103 -6.27 -4.57 -14.25
C VAL A 103 -6.33 -5.82 -15.14
N ASP A 104 -7.53 -6.33 -15.39
CA ASP A 104 -7.77 -7.44 -16.30
C ASP A 104 -7.97 -6.87 -17.73
N PRO A 105 -7.46 -7.50 -18.79
CA PRO A 105 -7.72 -7.04 -20.16
C PRO A 105 -9.21 -6.88 -20.50
N ARG A 106 -10.09 -7.61 -19.83
CA ARG A 106 -11.55 -7.49 -19.99
C ARG A 106 -12.11 -6.20 -19.38
N ASP A 107 -11.38 -5.50 -18.52
CA ASP A 107 -11.75 -4.19 -17.97
C ASP A 107 -11.71 -3.08 -19.03
N GLU A 108 -11.03 -3.31 -20.17
CA GLU A 108 -11.01 -2.41 -21.33
C GLU A 108 -12.32 -2.49 -22.15
N ARG A 109 -13.16 -3.50 -21.92
CA ARG A 109 -14.46 -3.62 -22.60
C ARG A 109 -15.37 -2.45 -22.21
N PRO A 110 -16.08 -1.83 -23.16
CA PRO A 110 -16.99 -0.72 -22.85
C PRO A 110 -18.04 -1.12 -21.81
N VAL A 111 -18.29 -0.22 -20.86
CA VAL A 111 -19.35 -0.35 -19.85
C VAL A 111 -20.28 0.86 -19.91
N ARG A 112 -21.54 0.71 -19.46
CA ARG A 112 -22.38 1.88 -19.20
C ARG A 112 -21.76 2.65 -18.04
N TRP A 113 -21.71 3.98 -18.18
CA TRP A 113 -20.88 4.83 -17.36
C TRP A 113 -21.65 6.05 -16.86
N ALA A 114 -21.38 6.47 -15.64
CA ALA A 114 -21.86 7.70 -15.05
C ALA A 114 -20.75 8.38 -14.24
N GLY A 115 -20.77 9.72 -14.20
CA GLY A 115 -19.72 10.54 -13.62
C GLY A 115 -18.78 11.13 -14.68
N PRO A 116 -17.58 11.59 -14.30
CA PRO A 116 -16.61 12.16 -15.25
C PRO A 116 -16.31 11.18 -16.38
N GLU A 117 -16.29 11.67 -17.62
CA GLU A 117 -16.03 10.85 -18.80
C GLU A 117 -14.62 10.22 -18.75
N ARG A 118 -14.44 9.11 -19.48
CA ARG A 118 -13.15 8.38 -19.53
C ARG A 118 -11.98 9.25 -19.98
N GLU A 119 -12.22 10.28 -20.79
CA GLU A 119 -11.21 11.25 -21.21
C GLU A 119 -10.76 12.14 -20.04
N VAL A 120 -11.69 12.51 -19.15
CA VAL A 120 -11.37 13.26 -17.92
C VAL A 120 -10.53 12.39 -17.00
N TRP A 121 -10.91 11.12 -16.80
CA TRP A 121 -10.11 10.16 -16.06
C TRP A 121 -8.74 9.90 -16.69
N GLY A 122 -8.66 9.87 -18.02
CA GLY A 122 -7.38 9.78 -18.74
C GLY A 122 -6.42 10.91 -18.36
N GLY A 123 -6.92 12.14 -18.33
CA GLY A 123 -6.17 13.30 -17.85
C GLY A 123 -5.73 13.18 -16.39
N LEU A 124 -6.63 12.76 -15.50
CA LEU A 124 -6.35 12.61 -14.06
C LEU A 124 -5.34 11.49 -13.75
N LEU A 125 -5.39 10.39 -14.49
CA LEU A 125 -4.56 9.21 -14.25
C LEU A 125 -3.27 9.18 -15.09
N GLY A 126 -3.16 10.07 -16.08
CA GLY A 126 -2.06 10.10 -17.03
C GLY A 126 -2.08 8.91 -17.99
N LEU A 127 -3.26 8.54 -18.47
CA LEU A 127 -3.52 7.36 -19.32
C LEU A 127 -4.36 7.74 -20.54
N ASP A 128 -4.32 6.93 -21.59
CA ASP A 128 -5.32 7.02 -22.65
C ASP A 128 -6.71 6.64 -22.11
N PRO A 129 -7.81 7.07 -22.77
CA PRO A 129 -9.16 6.87 -22.25
C PRO A 129 -9.55 5.41 -22.01
N VAL A 130 -9.07 4.47 -22.82
CA VAL A 130 -9.40 3.04 -22.67
C VAL A 130 -8.67 2.46 -21.46
N SER A 131 -7.38 2.78 -21.32
CA SER A 131 -6.57 2.41 -20.16
C SER A 131 -7.12 3.00 -18.86
N ALA A 132 -7.58 4.26 -18.89
CA ALA A 132 -8.18 4.92 -17.73
C ALA A 132 -9.48 4.23 -17.30
N GLN A 133 -10.36 3.90 -18.26
CA GLN A 133 -11.56 3.11 -17.98
C GLN A 133 -11.20 1.77 -17.33
N ALA A 134 -10.19 1.06 -17.85
CA ALA A 134 -9.79 -0.23 -17.33
C ALA A 134 -9.30 -0.15 -15.87
N VAL A 135 -8.54 0.88 -15.51
CA VAL A 135 -8.11 1.12 -14.12
C VAL A 135 -9.31 1.41 -13.21
N VAL A 136 -10.25 2.23 -13.66
CA VAL A 136 -11.46 2.55 -12.88
C VAL A 136 -12.37 1.31 -12.73
N CYS A 137 -12.55 0.54 -13.80
CA CYS A 137 -13.26 -0.74 -13.77
C CYS A 137 -12.61 -1.70 -12.78
N ALA A 138 -11.28 -1.85 -12.81
CA ALA A 138 -10.55 -2.69 -11.86
C ALA A 138 -10.76 -2.22 -10.42
N ALA A 139 -10.75 -0.91 -10.15
CA ALA A 139 -11.00 -0.37 -8.82
C ALA A 139 -12.37 -0.80 -8.27
N VAL A 140 -13.43 -0.67 -9.08
CA VAL A 140 -14.79 -1.05 -8.66
C VAL A 140 -14.96 -2.57 -8.59
N ARG A 141 -14.43 -3.30 -9.58
CA ARG A 141 -14.48 -4.76 -9.65
C ARG A 141 -13.81 -5.40 -8.43
N GLU A 142 -12.56 -5.05 -8.15
CA GLU A 142 -11.79 -5.59 -7.02
C GLU A 142 -12.44 -5.24 -5.68
N THR A 143 -13.00 -4.03 -5.55
CA THR A 143 -13.77 -3.65 -4.35
C THR A 143 -14.97 -4.58 -4.13
N PHE A 144 -15.71 -4.92 -5.20
CA PHE A 144 -16.84 -5.83 -5.11
C PHE A 144 -16.41 -7.27 -4.83
N GLU A 145 -15.36 -7.75 -5.51
CA GLU A 145 -14.79 -9.08 -5.34
C GLU A 145 -14.34 -9.32 -3.89
N GLU A 146 -13.61 -8.39 -3.29
CA GLU A 146 -12.98 -8.59 -1.97
C GLU A 146 -13.87 -8.18 -0.79
N SER A 147 -14.71 -7.15 -0.95
CA SER A 147 -15.52 -6.61 0.17
C SER A 147 -17.02 -6.79 0.01
N GLY A 148 -17.49 -7.15 -1.20
CA GLY A 148 -18.91 -7.19 -1.54
C GLY A 148 -19.54 -5.81 -1.77
N VAL A 149 -18.76 -4.73 -1.70
CA VAL A 149 -19.23 -3.35 -1.94
C VAL A 149 -19.13 -3.01 -3.42
N LEU A 150 -20.21 -2.49 -4.00
CA LEU A 150 -20.31 -2.17 -5.41
C LEU A 150 -20.56 -0.68 -5.64
N LEU A 151 -19.68 -0.03 -6.40
CA LEU A 151 -19.79 1.37 -6.82
C LEU A 151 -20.49 1.45 -8.20
N ALA A 152 -21.71 0.95 -8.25
CA ALA A 152 -22.56 0.94 -9.43
C ALA A 152 -24.04 1.04 -9.04
N GLY A 153 -24.88 1.47 -9.98
CA GLY A 153 -26.31 1.64 -9.77
C GLY A 153 -27.11 1.51 -11.06
N PRO A 154 -28.45 1.55 -11.00
CA PRO A 154 -29.29 1.51 -12.20
C PRO A 154 -29.17 2.79 -13.05
N ASP A 155 -28.72 3.89 -12.46
CA ASP A 155 -28.60 5.20 -13.10
C ASP A 155 -27.47 6.05 -12.48
N ALA A 156 -27.29 7.26 -13.00
CA ALA A 156 -26.24 8.20 -12.60
C ALA A 156 -26.45 8.84 -11.21
N SER A 157 -27.60 8.60 -10.55
CA SER A 157 -27.98 9.25 -9.29
C SER A 157 -28.04 8.30 -8.10
N SER A 158 -28.24 7.00 -8.36
CA SER A 158 -28.40 5.98 -7.32
C SER A 158 -27.30 4.91 -7.37
N VAL A 159 -27.25 4.10 -6.31
CA VAL A 159 -26.39 2.91 -6.17
C VAL A 159 -27.28 1.71 -5.85
N VAL A 160 -26.76 0.51 -6.09
CA VAL A 160 -27.38 -0.70 -5.54
C VAL A 160 -27.35 -0.63 -4.01
N ALA A 161 -28.51 -0.61 -3.36
CA ALA A 161 -28.59 -0.44 -1.90
C ALA A 161 -28.15 -1.68 -1.13
N ASP A 162 -28.42 -2.88 -1.67
CA ASP A 162 -28.10 -4.14 -1.01
C ASP A 162 -27.51 -5.16 -2.00
N THR A 163 -26.26 -5.56 -1.73
CA THR A 163 -25.49 -6.55 -2.49
C THR A 163 -25.35 -7.89 -1.74
N SER A 164 -26.15 -8.11 -0.68
CA SER A 164 -25.98 -9.23 0.25
C SER A 164 -26.61 -10.55 -0.19
N GLY A 165 -27.62 -10.50 -1.07
CA GLY A 165 -28.39 -11.68 -1.49
C GLY A 165 -27.59 -12.70 -2.32
N ASP A 166 -28.08 -13.95 -2.36
CA ASP A 166 -27.40 -15.10 -2.98
C ASP A 166 -27.02 -14.89 -4.46
N GLY A 167 -27.87 -14.22 -5.24
CA GLY A 167 -27.57 -13.90 -6.64
C GLY A 167 -26.37 -12.95 -6.79
N TRP A 168 -26.17 -12.02 -5.85
CA TRP A 168 -24.99 -11.15 -5.86
C TRP A 168 -23.74 -11.91 -5.47
N GLU A 169 -23.86 -12.84 -4.51
CA GLU A 169 -22.74 -13.67 -4.09
C GLU A 169 -22.31 -14.65 -5.20
N ALA A 170 -23.26 -15.25 -5.92
CA ALA A 170 -22.96 -16.09 -7.09
C ALA A 170 -22.17 -15.31 -8.15
N ASP A 171 -22.57 -14.06 -8.41
CA ASP A 171 -21.90 -13.20 -9.38
C ASP A 171 -20.51 -12.77 -8.94
N ARG A 172 -20.36 -12.42 -7.66
CA ARG A 172 -19.07 -12.10 -7.07
C ARG A 172 -18.11 -13.27 -7.21
N ARG A 173 -18.55 -14.50 -6.92
CA ARG A 173 -17.74 -15.71 -7.12
C ARG A 173 -17.39 -15.93 -8.59
N ALA A 174 -18.31 -15.68 -9.51
CA ALA A 174 -18.04 -15.80 -10.94
C ALA A 174 -17.01 -14.76 -11.43
N LEU A 175 -17.01 -13.54 -10.87
CA LEU A 175 -15.99 -12.51 -11.13
C LEU A 175 -14.62 -12.95 -10.59
N VAL A 176 -14.55 -13.36 -9.31
CA VAL A 176 -13.32 -13.89 -8.67
C VAL A 176 -12.76 -15.09 -9.44
N GLY A 177 -13.65 -16.01 -9.84
CA GLY A 177 -13.32 -17.19 -10.66
C GLY A 177 -13.01 -16.89 -12.12
N ARG A 178 -13.15 -15.62 -12.55
CA ARG A 178 -12.95 -15.14 -13.91
C ARG A 178 -13.88 -15.75 -14.95
N GLU A 179 -14.99 -16.35 -14.52
CA GLU A 179 -16.06 -16.93 -15.35
C GLU A 179 -16.96 -15.85 -15.94
N LEU A 180 -17.06 -14.70 -15.26
CA LEU A 180 -17.81 -13.53 -15.68
C LEU A 180 -16.87 -12.34 -15.81
N SER A 181 -17.00 -11.54 -16.87
CA SER A 181 -16.29 -10.25 -16.95
C SER A 181 -17.09 -9.16 -16.23
N PHE A 182 -16.42 -8.11 -15.73
CA PHE A 182 -17.12 -7.02 -15.05
C PHE A 182 -18.08 -6.25 -15.97
N ALA A 183 -17.70 -6.08 -17.24
CA ALA A 183 -18.59 -5.50 -18.24
C ALA A 183 -19.87 -6.32 -18.44
N ASP A 184 -19.74 -7.65 -18.57
CA ASP A 184 -20.89 -8.54 -18.73
C ASP A 184 -21.74 -8.61 -17.45
N PHE A 185 -21.11 -8.55 -16.28
CA PHE A 185 -21.78 -8.45 -14.99
C PHE A 185 -22.67 -7.20 -14.90
N LEU A 186 -22.12 -6.02 -15.21
CA LEU A 186 -22.87 -4.77 -15.21
C LEU A 186 -24.00 -4.80 -16.24
N ALA A 187 -23.72 -5.26 -17.47
CA ALA A 187 -24.71 -5.34 -18.54
C ALA A 187 -25.88 -6.27 -18.18
N ARG A 188 -25.61 -7.47 -17.67
CA ARG A 188 -26.65 -8.43 -17.26
C ARG A 188 -27.55 -7.89 -16.15
N ARG A 189 -27.01 -7.04 -15.27
CA ARG A 189 -27.76 -6.43 -14.16
C ARG A 189 -28.36 -5.06 -14.49
N ASP A 190 -28.20 -4.61 -15.74
CA ASP A 190 -28.60 -3.28 -16.20
C ASP A 190 -28.04 -2.14 -15.34
N LEU A 191 -26.75 -2.23 -14.99
CA LEU A 191 -26.08 -1.27 -14.13
C LEU A 191 -25.14 -0.36 -14.92
N VAL A 192 -24.99 0.86 -14.42
CA VAL A 192 -23.95 1.80 -14.81
C VAL A 192 -22.86 1.84 -13.74
N LEU A 193 -21.60 1.87 -14.18
CA LEU A 193 -20.46 2.13 -13.32
C LEU A 193 -20.55 3.60 -12.85
N ARG A 194 -20.52 3.84 -11.54
CA ARG A 194 -20.55 5.17 -10.92
C ARG A 194 -19.14 5.69 -10.65
N SER A 195 -18.49 6.22 -11.67
CA SER A 195 -17.10 6.67 -11.58
C SER A 195 -16.94 7.90 -10.68
N ASP A 196 -17.98 8.71 -10.54
CA ASP A 196 -18.05 9.86 -9.65
C ASP A 196 -17.97 9.50 -8.15
N LEU A 197 -18.14 8.21 -7.81
CA LEU A 197 -17.97 7.73 -6.43
C LEU A 197 -16.51 7.41 -6.08
N LEU A 198 -15.58 7.55 -7.03
CA LEU A 198 -14.15 7.38 -6.83
C LEU A 198 -13.44 8.74 -6.85
N GLY A 199 -12.57 8.95 -5.87
CA GLY A 199 -11.64 10.09 -5.84
C GLY A 199 -10.20 9.62 -6.09
N PRO A 200 -9.45 10.18 -7.06
CA PRO A 200 -8.04 9.84 -7.22
C PRO A 200 -7.25 10.24 -5.96
N TRP A 201 -6.35 9.36 -5.50
CA TRP A 201 -5.63 9.56 -4.23
C TRP A 201 -4.10 9.50 -4.38
N ALA A 202 -3.56 8.45 -4.97
CA ALA A 202 -2.12 8.34 -5.12
C ALA A 202 -1.78 7.39 -6.26
N ARG A 203 -0.56 7.48 -6.78
CA ARG A 203 -0.02 6.48 -7.71
C ARG A 203 1.32 6.00 -7.17
N TRP A 204 1.49 4.69 -7.06
CA TRP A 204 2.74 4.09 -6.59
C TRP A 204 3.19 3.03 -7.59
N ILE A 205 4.48 3.08 -7.94
CA ILE A 205 5.11 2.06 -8.79
C ILE A 205 6.07 1.26 -7.91
N THR A 206 5.92 -0.06 -7.96
CA THR A 206 6.79 -0.99 -7.25
C THR A 206 8.24 -0.81 -7.73
N PRO A 207 9.25 -0.83 -6.82
CA PRO A 207 10.65 -0.60 -7.18
C PRO A 207 11.16 -1.47 -8.33
N GLU A 208 12.09 -0.95 -9.13
CA GLU A 208 12.60 -1.61 -10.35
C GLU A 208 13.31 -2.94 -10.10
N PHE A 209 13.93 -3.09 -8.94
CA PHE A 209 14.60 -4.33 -8.58
C PHE A 209 13.61 -5.44 -8.19
N GLU A 210 12.31 -5.18 -8.02
CA GLU A 210 11.35 -6.21 -7.66
C GLU A 210 11.00 -7.15 -8.82
N GLU A 211 10.73 -8.41 -8.52
CA GLU A 211 10.36 -9.42 -9.53
C GLU A 211 8.93 -9.23 -10.04
N ARG A 212 8.05 -8.81 -9.14
CA ARG A 212 6.64 -8.56 -9.40
C ARG A 212 6.38 -7.10 -9.18
N ARG A 213 6.22 -6.37 -10.28
CA ARG A 213 6.02 -4.92 -10.24
C ARG A 213 4.59 -4.59 -10.60
N TYR A 214 4.06 -3.62 -9.87
CA TYR A 214 2.75 -3.05 -10.10
C TYR A 214 2.85 -1.53 -10.20
N ASP A 215 2.11 -0.96 -11.15
CA ASP A 215 1.80 0.46 -11.24
C ASP A 215 0.37 0.62 -10.73
N THR A 216 0.24 1.13 -9.51
CA THR A 216 -0.99 1.05 -8.74
C THR A 216 -1.58 2.43 -8.55
N TRP A 217 -2.80 2.64 -9.05
CA TRP A 217 -3.61 3.81 -8.76
C TRP A 217 -4.48 3.55 -7.54
N PHE A 218 -4.36 4.42 -6.55
CA PHE A 218 -5.15 4.40 -5.31
C PHE A 218 -6.29 5.39 -5.44
N PHE A 219 -7.48 4.97 -5.01
CA PHE A 219 -8.70 5.76 -5.00
C PHE A 219 -9.30 5.81 -3.61
N LEU A 220 -9.99 6.90 -3.29
CA LEU A 220 -10.94 6.95 -2.18
C LEU A 220 -12.33 6.51 -2.66
N ALA A 221 -13.05 5.78 -1.82
CA ALA A 221 -14.47 5.48 -1.99
C ALA A 221 -15.18 5.67 -0.65
N ALA A 222 -16.36 6.29 -0.62
CA ALA A 222 -17.23 6.24 0.55
C ALA A 222 -18.06 4.95 0.52
N LEU A 223 -18.23 4.28 1.66
CA LEU A 223 -19.13 3.13 1.79
C LEU A 223 -20.55 3.57 1.41
N PRO A 224 -21.13 3.02 0.32
CA PRO A 224 -22.47 3.42 -0.10
C PRO A 224 -23.52 3.09 0.96
N ALA A 225 -24.48 4.00 1.15
CA ALA A 225 -25.56 3.80 2.10
C ALA A 225 -26.33 2.51 1.81
N GLY A 226 -26.61 1.71 2.84
CA GLY A 226 -27.29 0.42 2.75
C GLY A 226 -26.36 -0.77 2.54
N GLN A 227 -25.21 -0.58 1.88
CA GLN A 227 -24.26 -1.66 1.67
C GLN A 227 -23.45 -1.96 2.93
N ARG A 228 -22.97 -3.20 3.03
CA ARG A 228 -22.13 -3.67 4.14
C ARG A 228 -20.95 -4.43 3.57
N THR A 229 -19.77 -4.16 4.10
CA THR A 229 -18.60 -4.98 3.81
C THR A 229 -18.79 -6.37 4.39
N ARG A 230 -18.33 -7.39 3.67
CA ARG A 230 -18.35 -8.77 4.13
C ARG A 230 -16.94 -9.35 4.12
N ASP A 231 -16.71 -10.32 5.00
CA ASP A 231 -15.49 -11.12 4.99
C ASP A 231 -15.66 -12.25 3.98
N VAL A 232 -15.40 -11.96 2.70
CA VAL A 232 -15.74 -12.83 1.56
C VAL A 232 -14.54 -13.16 0.67
N SER A 233 -13.39 -12.55 0.94
CA SER A 233 -12.15 -12.90 0.26
C SER A 233 -11.58 -14.18 0.89
N GLY A 234 -11.30 -15.21 0.10
CA GLY A 234 -10.50 -16.36 0.56
C GLY A 234 -9.03 -16.01 0.80
N GLU A 235 -8.64 -14.76 0.52
CA GLU A 235 -7.28 -14.25 0.58
C GLU A 235 -7.01 -13.41 1.83
N ALA A 236 -8.03 -12.86 2.50
CA ALA A 236 -7.87 -12.23 3.81
C ALA A 236 -8.24 -13.20 4.93
N ASP A 237 -7.49 -13.17 6.02
CA ASP A 237 -7.83 -13.94 7.23
C ASP A 237 -8.46 -13.07 8.33
N ARG A 238 -8.46 -11.75 8.14
CA ARG A 238 -9.12 -10.75 8.99
C ARG A 238 -9.50 -9.51 8.20
N VAL A 239 -10.61 -8.91 8.61
CA VAL A 239 -11.11 -7.62 8.14
C VAL A 239 -11.25 -6.67 9.32
N ALA A 240 -10.83 -5.41 9.17
CA ALA A 240 -10.90 -4.42 10.23
C ALA A 240 -11.33 -3.04 9.70
N TRP A 241 -12.23 -2.40 10.43
CA TRP A 241 -12.50 -0.96 10.27
C TRP A 241 -11.68 -0.19 11.32
N LEU A 242 -10.66 0.55 10.88
CA LEU A 242 -9.78 1.32 11.77
C LEU A 242 -9.77 2.79 11.38
N SER A 243 -9.69 3.70 12.36
CA SER A 243 -9.39 5.10 12.04
C SER A 243 -7.96 5.21 11.49
N ALA A 244 -7.70 6.22 10.66
CA ALA A 244 -6.35 6.48 10.14
C ALA A 244 -5.32 6.57 11.29
N GLY A 245 -5.65 7.29 12.37
CA GLY A 245 -4.79 7.42 13.55
C GLY A 245 -4.51 6.08 14.25
N ALA A 246 -5.52 5.22 14.43
CA ALA A 246 -5.33 3.91 15.06
C ALA A 246 -4.46 2.98 14.19
N ALA A 247 -4.69 2.99 12.88
CA ALA A 247 -3.94 2.19 11.92
C ALA A 247 -2.45 2.63 11.87
N VAL A 248 -2.18 3.93 11.80
CA VAL A 248 -0.84 4.50 11.85
C VAL A 248 -0.14 4.17 13.17
N ALA A 249 -0.81 4.37 14.31
CA ALA A 249 -0.23 4.07 15.61
C ALA A 249 0.09 2.57 15.77
N GLY A 250 -0.76 1.67 15.24
CA GLY A 250 -0.51 0.24 15.22
C GLY A 250 0.68 -0.15 14.34
N TYR A 251 0.85 0.51 13.20
CA TYR A 251 2.04 0.35 12.35
C TYR A 251 3.32 0.82 13.07
N ASP A 252 3.28 2.00 13.69
CA ASP A 252 4.43 2.58 14.38
C ASP A 252 4.88 1.72 15.59
N ARG A 253 3.93 1.02 16.23
CA ARG A 253 4.23 0.01 17.28
C ARG A 253 4.68 -1.35 16.73
N GLY A 254 4.62 -1.57 15.41
CA GLY A 254 4.95 -2.85 14.76
C GLY A 254 3.89 -3.93 14.90
N GLU A 255 2.66 -3.57 15.31
CA GLU A 255 1.53 -4.50 15.51
C GLU A 255 0.75 -4.74 14.21
N LEU A 256 0.70 -3.73 13.34
CA LEU A 256 0.04 -3.80 12.04
C LEU A 256 1.09 -3.71 10.94
N LEU A 257 1.48 -4.86 10.38
CA LEU A 257 2.40 -4.90 9.25
C LEU A 257 1.74 -4.22 8.04
N MET A 258 2.42 -3.27 7.41
CA MET A 258 1.93 -2.57 6.22
C MET A 258 3.06 -2.31 5.24
N MET A 259 2.67 -2.25 3.97
CA MET A 259 3.51 -1.82 2.87
C MET A 259 3.66 -0.29 2.86
N PRO A 260 4.77 0.27 2.33
CA PRO A 260 4.95 1.72 2.25
C PRO A 260 3.76 2.49 1.63
N PRO A 261 3.16 2.06 0.50
CA PRO A 261 1.97 2.73 -0.05
C PRO A 261 0.79 2.78 0.93
N THR A 262 0.55 1.69 1.68
CA THR A 262 -0.56 1.61 2.64
C THR A 262 -0.37 2.60 3.78
N ILE A 263 0.79 2.60 4.44
CA ILE A 263 1.02 3.51 5.58
C ILE A 263 1.14 4.97 5.12
N ALA A 264 1.73 5.24 3.96
CA ALA A 264 1.81 6.60 3.40
C ALA A 264 0.40 7.17 3.12
N THR A 265 -0.47 6.37 2.50
CA THR A 265 -1.84 6.79 2.22
C THR A 265 -2.69 6.96 3.47
N LEU A 266 -2.48 6.13 4.52
CA LEU A 266 -3.09 6.32 5.84
C LEU A 266 -2.64 7.62 6.51
N ARG A 267 -1.34 7.91 6.49
CA ARG A 267 -0.78 9.16 7.05
C ARG A 267 -1.32 10.38 6.33
N ALA A 268 -1.44 10.31 5.01
CA ALA A 268 -2.04 11.37 4.20
C ALA A 268 -3.51 11.65 4.56
N LEU A 269 -4.22 10.69 5.17
CA LEU A 269 -5.61 10.86 5.61
C LEU A 269 -5.76 11.46 7.02
N LEU A 270 -4.69 11.51 7.83
CA LEU A 270 -4.74 12.03 9.20
C LEU A 270 -5.30 13.46 9.33
N PRO A 271 -5.06 14.39 8.38
CA PRO A 271 -5.57 15.76 8.51
C PRO A 271 -7.09 15.90 8.33
N TYR A 272 -7.81 14.90 7.81
CA TYR A 272 -9.22 15.02 7.44
C TYR A 272 -10.15 14.54 8.56
N ALA A 273 -11.11 15.39 8.93
CA ALA A 273 -12.06 15.11 10.00
C ALA A 273 -13.27 14.29 9.52
N THR A 274 -13.61 14.37 8.23
CA THR A 274 -14.74 13.64 7.62
C THR A 274 -14.35 13.02 6.28
N VAL A 275 -15.14 12.03 5.83
CA VAL A 275 -14.99 11.44 4.49
C VAL A 275 -15.18 12.51 3.42
N ALA A 276 -16.12 13.43 3.61
CA ALA A 276 -16.37 14.54 2.68
C ALA A 276 -15.15 15.46 2.54
N ASP A 277 -14.47 15.80 3.64
CA ASP A 277 -13.25 16.63 3.60
C ASP A 277 -12.13 15.93 2.84
N ALA A 278 -11.97 14.61 3.06
CA ALA A 278 -10.98 13.82 2.32
C ALA A 278 -11.30 13.80 0.81
N PHE A 279 -12.57 13.64 0.43
CA PHE A 279 -13.00 13.67 -0.97
C PHE A 279 -12.82 15.04 -1.62
N ALA A 280 -13.10 16.13 -0.90
CA ALA A 280 -12.88 17.48 -1.39
C ALA A 280 -11.41 17.72 -1.76
N SER A 281 -10.48 17.04 -1.08
CA SER A 281 -9.05 17.10 -1.37
C SER A 281 -8.60 16.28 -2.58
N CYS A 282 -9.44 15.39 -3.15
CA CYS A 282 -9.08 14.61 -4.34
C CYS A 282 -8.94 15.48 -5.60
N ALA A 283 -9.68 16.59 -5.67
CA ALA A 283 -9.61 17.51 -6.80
C ALA A 283 -8.20 18.12 -6.89
N GLY A 284 -7.51 17.89 -8.01
CA GLY A 284 -6.18 18.47 -8.26
C GLY A 284 -5.03 17.79 -7.51
N ARG A 285 -5.23 16.60 -6.94
CA ARG A 285 -4.10 15.80 -6.42
C ARG A 285 -3.11 15.49 -7.52
N ASP A 286 -1.83 15.59 -7.17
CA ASP A 286 -0.74 15.12 -8.01
C ASP A 286 -0.72 13.59 -8.03
N MET A 287 -0.92 13.02 -9.22
CA MET A 287 -0.89 11.59 -9.49
C MET A 287 0.44 11.15 -10.13
N THR A 288 1.48 11.99 -10.06
CA THR A 288 2.85 11.60 -10.39
C THR A 288 3.24 10.37 -9.56
N PRO A 289 3.74 9.30 -10.20
CA PRO A 289 4.00 8.05 -9.49
C PRO A 289 5.11 8.23 -8.45
N VAL A 290 4.84 7.79 -7.23
CA VAL A 290 5.87 7.59 -6.22
C VAL A 290 6.62 6.31 -6.58
N LEU A 291 7.90 6.45 -6.94
CA LEU A 291 8.81 5.37 -7.29
C LEU A 291 10.04 5.42 -6.37
N ALA A 292 10.45 4.26 -5.87
CA ALA A 292 11.69 4.15 -5.12
C ALA A 292 12.90 4.36 -6.03
N ARG A 293 13.84 5.20 -5.61
CA ARG A 293 15.10 5.46 -6.30
C ARG A 293 16.25 4.84 -5.52
N ALA A 294 17.01 3.98 -6.19
CA ALA A 294 18.26 3.46 -5.65
C ALA A 294 19.40 4.39 -6.09
N GLU A 295 20.16 4.90 -5.14
CA GLU A 295 21.31 5.78 -5.37
C GLU A 295 22.54 5.19 -4.69
N LEU A 296 23.69 5.27 -5.34
CA LEU A 296 24.95 4.87 -4.73
C LEU A 296 25.53 6.03 -3.92
N VAL A 297 25.74 5.84 -2.63
CA VAL A 297 26.34 6.82 -1.71
C VAL A 297 27.55 6.16 -1.03
N GLY A 298 28.75 6.43 -1.54
CA GLY A 298 29.96 5.74 -1.08
C GLY A 298 29.90 4.23 -1.40
N ASP A 299 30.03 3.41 -0.36
CA ASP A 299 29.93 1.94 -0.44
C ASP A 299 28.55 1.42 -0.03
N GLU A 300 27.52 2.25 -0.06
CA GLU A 300 26.13 1.86 0.18
C GLU A 300 25.25 2.19 -1.01
N VAL A 301 24.27 1.33 -1.28
CA VAL A 301 23.11 1.67 -2.09
C VAL A 301 21.99 2.12 -1.16
N VAL A 302 21.55 3.37 -1.34
CA VAL A 302 20.48 3.99 -0.57
C VAL A 302 19.21 3.98 -1.40
N LEU A 303 18.18 3.28 -0.92
CA LEU A 303 16.85 3.27 -1.52
C LEU A 303 15.97 4.33 -0.86
N ARG A 304 15.47 5.29 -1.64
CA ARG A 304 14.63 6.41 -1.16
C ARG A 304 13.30 6.45 -1.91
N TRP A 305 12.24 6.84 -1.21
CA TRP A 305 10.98 7.23 -1.83
C TRP A 305 10.88 8.76 -1.70
N PRO A 306 10.96 9.53 -2.79
CA PRO A 306 10.87 10.99 -2.72
C PRO A 306 9.60 11.44 -1.98
N GLY A 307 9.74 12.32 -0.98
CA GLY A 307 8.63 12.78 -0.13
C GLY A 307 8.19 11.79 0.95
N HIS A 308 8.90 10.67 1.09
CA HIS A 308 8.64 9.63 2.06
C HIS A 308 9.96 9.07 2.63
N GLU A 309 10.78 9.97 3.18
CA GLU A 309 12.12 9.67 3.67
C GLU A 309 12.12 8.63 4.81
N GLU A 310 10.99 8.46 5.52
CA GLU A 310 10.85 7.44 6.56
C GLU A 310 11.04 6.00 6.07
N PHE A 311 10.87 5.76 4.77
CA PHE A 311 11.05 4.44 4.16
C PHE A 311 12.47 4.23 3.64
N THR A 312 13.38 5.19 3.80
CA THR A 312 14.75 5.10 3.31
C THR A 312 15.45 3.85 3.83
N ARG A 313 16.15 3.12 2.95
CA ARG A 313 16.93 1.94 3.30
C ARG A 313 18.36 2.09 2.83
N HIS A 314 19.29 1.63 3.66
CA HIS A 314 20.70 1.57 3.37
C HIS A 314 21.07 0.09 3.18
N VAL A 315 21.70 -0.20 2.06
CA VAL A 315 22.15 -1.54 1.69
C VAL A 315 23.63 -1.45 1.41
N GLU A 316 24.45 -2.25 2.09
CA GLU A 316 25.88 -2.31 1.77
C GLU A 316 26.07 -2.74 0.30
N ARG A 317 26.90 -2.00 -0.41
CA ARG A 317 27.42 -2.36 -1.73
C ARG A 317 28.49 -3.43 -1.49
N GLY A 318 28.05 -4.64 -1.16
CA GLY A 318 28.88 -5.71 -0.62
C GLY A 318 30.30 -5.75 -1.17
N GLY A 319 31.29 -5.76 -0.27
CA GLY A 319 32.66 -6.11 -0.60
C GLY A 319 32.75 -7.57 -1.03
N ALA A 320 33.76 -7.91 -1.84
CA ALA A 320 34.06 -9.28 -2.20
C ALA A 320 34.26 -10.12 -0.94
N THR A 321 33.25 -10.89 -0.56
CA THR A 321 33.40 -12.01 0.36
C THR A 321 33.07 -13.26 -0.42
N ASP A 322 34.17 -13.90 -0.84
CA ASP A 322 34.38 -15.32 -1.04
C ASP A 322 33.22 -16.13 -1.63
N ASP A 323 33.44 -16.64 -2.85
CA ASP A 323 32.65 -17.71 -3.42
C ASP A 323 32.43 -18.78 -2.34
N GLY A 324 31.17 -18.89 -1.90
CA GLY A 324 30.71 -20.02 -1.13
C GLY A 324 30.86 -21.25 -2.02
N ALA A 325 32.03 -21.90 -1.91
CA ALA A 325 32.30 -23.20 -2.46
C ALA A 325 31.11 -24.10 -2.14
N VAL A 326 30.44 -24.55 -3.20
CA VAL A 326 29.48 -25.65 -3.12
C VAL A 326 30.23 -26.82 -2.49
N PRO A 327 29.83 -27.33 -1.31
CA PRO A 327 30.42 -28.55 -0.80
C PRO A 327 30.08 -29.65 -1.79
N GLY A 328 31.10 -30.17 -2.48
CA GLY A 328 30.97 -31.26 -3.42
C GLY A 328 30.20 -32.42 -2.78
N HIS A 329 29.25 -32.96 -3.52
CA HIS A 329 28.65 -34.25 -3.20
C HIS A 329 29.76 -35.27 -2.92
N PRO A 330 29.77 -35.94 -1.77
CA PRO A 330 30.61 -37.10 -1.62
C PRO A 330 30.08 -38.17 -2.57
N HIS A 331 30.93 -38.58 -3.52
CA HIS A 331 30.80 -39.83 -4.24
C HIS A 331 30.63 -40.94 -3.21
N SER A 332 29.45 -41.55 -3.17
CA SER A 332 29.26 -42.86 -2.55
C SER A 332 29.94 -43.89 -3.45
N GLU A 333 31.14 -44.28 -3.05
CA GLU A 333 31.73 -45.54 -3.48
C GLU A 333 30.81 -46.68 -3.02
N ASP A 334 30.44 -47.53 -3.97
CA ASP A 334 29.61 -48.70 -3.79
C ASP A 334 30.55 -49.92 -3.69
N PRO A 335 30.62 -50.61 -2.53
CA PRO A 335 31.10 -51.97 -2.50
C PRO A 335 29.98 -52.87 -2.01
N THR A 336 29.49 -53.77 -2.87
CA THR A 336 29.55 -55.23 -2.60
C THR A 336 28.76 -56.03 -3.63
N THR A 337 29.53 -56.75 -4.45
CA THR A 337 29.15 -57.99 -5.11
C THR A 337 28.69 -59.03 -4.09
N PRO A 338 27.69 -59.86 -4.41
CA PRO A 338 27.70 -61.25 -3.99
C PRO A 338 27.75 -62.17 -5.21
N ALA A 339 28.83 -62.94 -5.32
CA ALA A 339 28.89 -64.10 -6.19
C ALA A 339 28.39 -65.32 -5.40
N ARG A 340 27.27 -65.91 -5.82
CA ARG A 340 27.02 -67.35 -5.74
C ARG A 340 26.17 -67.76 -6.94
N GLY A 341 26.78 -68.52 -7.84
CA GLY A 341 26.04 -69.43 -8.72
C GLY A 341 25.68 -70.70 -7.97
N ALA A 342 24.58 -71.34 -8.38
CA ALA A 342 24.46 -72.78 -8.61
C ALA A 342 22.99 -73.15 -8.90
N GLU A 343 22.80 -73.72 -10.09
CA GLU A 343 21.98 -74.90 -10.39
C GLU A 343 20.45 -74.81 -10.45
N SER A 344 19.95 -75.34 -11.58
CA SER A 344 18.59 -75.78 -11.95
C SER A 344 17.64 -74.73 -12.50
#